data_AF-A0A550BXC6-F1
#
_entry.id   AF-A0A550BXC6-F1
#
_cell.length_a   1.000
_cell.length_b   1.000
_cell.length_c   1.000
_cell.angle_alpha   90.00
_cell.angle_beta   90.00
_cell.angle_gamma   90.00
#
_symmetry.space_group_name_H-M   'P 1'
#
loop_
_entity.id
_entity.type
_entity.pdbx_description
1 polymer ?
#
loop_
_entity_poly.entity_id
_entity_poly.type
_entity_poly.pdbx_seq_one_letter_code
_entity_poly.pdbx_strand_id
1 'polypeptide(L)'
;MTIKALEFYSGIGGLHLALKRSAVDGEVVCALDWDQAAAQVYKANFPATPVRRVDISTLTASILQDISPDIDLWLLSPACQPYTVLNSHGKGEHDPRARSFLHLIQTVLPSLVRDHKSPGHLLVENVGGFEHSTTRQLLLSILHDLGYNCIEFLLTPLQFGIPNSRLRYYLLARHKSFAAMVPGQNDMIMRYIPGHGSGMPWTDPRSSTCASTSSGISSVEVKHIREFLDIEDEPGLLISKYGIPAQVLIKWGSLFDIVLPEDQRTCCFTRGYTKLVERAGSILQMNEDIDTTQAFRKYQEACSSLNPINAVQLLQPLCLRYFTPEELLRLFF
;
A
#
# COMPACT_ATOMS: atom_id res chain seq x y z
N MET A 1 -10.00 27.52 -7.53
CA MET A 1 -8.67 27.37 -8.14
C MET A 1 -8.32 25.91 -8.04
N THR A 2 -7.93 25.29 -9.15
CA THR A 2 -7.52 23.89 -9.21
C THR A 2 -6.19 23.71 -8.48
N ILE A 3 -6.12 22.72 -7.59
CA ILE A 3 -4.93 22.37 -6.82
C ILE A 3 -3.88 21.74 -7.75
N LYS A 4 -2.70 22.34 -7.85
CA LYS A 4 -1.60 21.81 -8.65
C LYS A 4 -0.68 20.93 -7.82
N ALA A 5 -0.60 19.65 -8.18
CA ALA A 5 0.15 18.65 -7.45
C ALA A 5 1.44 18.21 -8.17
N LEU A 6 2.53 18.10 -7.42
CA LEU A 6 3.69 17.29 -7.82
C LEU A 6 3.61 15.92 -7.17
N GLU A 7 3.79 14.86 -7.96
CA GLU A 7 3.80 13.49 -7.46
C GLU A 7 5.22 12.93 -7.48
N PHE A 8 5.82 12.79 -6.29
CA PHE A 8 7.13 12.21 -6.10
C PHE A 8 7.01 10.72 -5.82
N TYR A 9 7.95 9.94 -6.36
CA TYR A 9 7.93 8.47 -6.27
C TYR A 9 6.65 7.90 -6.88
N SER A 10 6.25 8.48 -8.02
CA SER A 10 4.92 8.30 -8.61
C SER A 10 4.56 6.86 -8.96
N GLY A 11 5.55 5.99 -9.17
CA GLY A 11 5.33 4.60 -9.54
C GLY A 11 4.40 4.49 -10.75
N ILE A 12 3.30 3.77 -10.58
CA ILE A 12 2.28 3.58 -11.63
C ILE A 12 1.11 4.59 -11.55
N GLY A 13 1.21 5.60 -10.67
CA GLY A 13 0.23 6.67 -10.51
C GLY A 13 -0.88 6.39 -9.50
N GLY A 14 -0.55 5.73 -8.39
CA GLY A 14 -1.51 5.44 -7.34
C GLY A 14 -2.05 6.69 -6.64
N LEU A 15 -1.17 7.65 -6.31
CA LEU A 15 -1.59 8.90 -5.65
C LEU A 15 -2.27 9.85 -6.66
N HIS A 16 -1.87 9.84 -7.93
CA HIS A 16 -2.62 10.53 -8.99
C HIS A 16 -4.05 9.97 -9.11
N LEU A 17 -4.23 8.65 -9.20
CA LEU A 17 -5.56 8.06 -9.27
C LEU A 17 -6.40 8.42 -8.04
N ALA A 18 -5.79 8.44 -6.85
CA ALA A 18 -6.44 8.88 -5.61
C ALA A 18 -6.88 10.35 -5.68
N LEU A 19 -6.03 11.26 -6.14
CA LEU A 19 -6.39 12.68 -6.33
C LEU A 19 -7.56 12.82 -7.31
N LYS A 20 -7.50 12.12 -8.45
CA LYS A 20 -8.54 12.13 -9.48
C LYS A 20 -9.88 11.58 -8.99
N ARG A 21 -9.86 10.57 -8.12
CA ARG A 21 -11.07 9.97 -7.52
C ARG A 21 -11.58 10.74 -6.29
N SER A 22 -10.79 11.66 -5.75
CA SER A 22 -11.19 12.48 -4.61
C SER A 22 -12.20 13.57 -5.03
N ALA A 23 -12.84 14.21 -4.05
CA ALA A 23 -13.70 15.37 -4.29
C ALA A 23 -12.92 16.69 -4.49
N VAL A 24 -11.59 16.64 -4.47
CA VAL A 24 -10.73 17.83 -4.64
C VAL A 24 -10.58 18.14 -6.13
N ASP A 25 -10.87 19.38 -6.51
CA ASP A 25 -10.50 19.92 -7.83
C ASP A 25 -8.98 20.09 -7.88
N GLY A 26 -8.27 19.07 -8.39
CA GLY A 26 -6.82 19.06 -8.47
C GLY A 26 -6.28 18.26 -9.64
N GLU A 27 -5.09 18.64 -10.09
CA GLU A 27 -4.37 18.01 -11.20
C GLU A 27 -2.92 17.71 -10.81
N VAL A 28 -2.37 16.61 -11.33
CA VAL A 28 -0.93 16.34 -11.23
C VAL A 28 -0.23 17.03 -12.40
N VAL A 29 0.58 18.06 -12.10
CA VAL A 29 1.29 18.84 -13.12
C VAL A 29 2.54 18.12 -13.61
N CYS A 30 3.15 17.27 -12.78
CA CYS A 30 4.29 16.44 -13.16
C CYS A 30 4.45 15.26 -12.18
N ALA A 31 4.72 14.09 -12.75
CA ALA A 31 5.08 12.87 -12.01
C ALA A 31 6.60 12.64 -12.08
N LEU A 32 7.21 12.37 -10.94
CA LEU A 32 8.66 12.25 -10.75
C LEU A 32 8.97 10.84 -10.23
N ASP A 33 9.72 10.06 -11.01
CA ASP A 33 10.18 8.73 -10.61
C ASP A 33 11.51 8.38 -11.29
N TRP A 34 12.24 7.38 -10.81
CA TRP A 34 13.43 6.87 -11.48
C TRP A 34 13.12 5.65 -12.36
N ASP A 35 12.11 4.86 -12.03
CA ASP A 35 11.85 3.57 -12.67
C ASP A 35 11.20 3.73 -14.05
N GLN A 36 11.87 3.19 -15.09
CA GLN A 36 11.40 3.31 -16.47
C GLN A 36 10.12 2.50 -16.73
N ALA A 37 9.97 1.32 -16.13
CA ALA A 37 8.80 0.49 -16.35
C ALA A 37 7.57 1.12 -15.69
N ALA A 38 7.73 1.64 -14.47
CA ALA A 38 6.69 2.39 -13.78
C ALA A 38 6.26 3.63 -14.58
N ALA A 39 7.22 4.42 -15.08
CA ALA A 39 6.94 5.59 -15.92
C ALA A 39 6.18 5.24 -17.22
N GLN A 40 6.46 4.09 -17.83
CA GLN A 40 5.73 3.61 -19.01
C GLN A 40 4.27 3.28 -18.66
N VAL A 41 4.03 2.56 -17.56
CA VAL A 41 2.68 2.25 -17.09
C VAL A 41 1.93 3.52 -16.71
N TYR A 42 2.59 4.44 -16.00
CA TYR A 42 2.01 5.74 -15.66
C TYR A 42 1.54 6.48 -16.91
N LYS A 43 2.43 6.64 -17.90
CA LYS A 43 2.11 7.38 -19.14
C LYS A 43 1.01 6.71 -19.97
N ALA A 44 0.91 5.38 -19.92
CA ALA A 44 -0.18 4.66 -20.58
C ALA A 44 -1.55 4.98 -19.96
N ASN A 45 -1.61 5.24 -18.65
CA ASN A 45 -2.86 5.54 -17.93
C ASN A 45 -3.16 7.05 -17.83
N PHE A 46 -2.12 7.89 -17.81
CA PHE A 46 -2.21 9.34 -17.67
C PHE A 46 -1.42 10.05 -18.78
N PRO A 47 -1.83 9.91 -20.07
CA PRO A 47 -1.04 10.40 -21.20
C PRO A 47 -0.89 11.93 -21.24
N ALA A 48 -1.81 12.66 -20.60
CA ALA A 48 -1.78 14.12 -20.53
C ALA A 48 -0.82 14.66 -19.45
N THR A 49 -0.42 13.84 -18.49
CA THR A 49 0.46 14.27 -17.39
C THR A 49 1.93 14.01 -17.76
N PRO A 50 2.79 15.03 -17.72
CA PRO A 50 4.23 14.85 -17.90
C PRO A 50 4.80 13.89 -16.85
N VAL A 51 5.58 12.91 -17.32
CA VAL A 51 6.36 12.00 -16.47
C VAL A 51 7.84 12.28 -16.68
N ARG A 52 8.53 12.70 -15.63
CA ARG A 52 9.96 13.01 -15.67
C ARG A 52 10.74 11.93 -14.93
N ARG A 53 11.55 11.18 -15.69
CA ARG A 53 12.48 10.21 -15.10
C ARG A 53 13.66 10.93 -14.47
N VAL A 54 13.78 10.92 -13.15
CA VAL A 54 14.80 11.70 -12.42
C VAL A 54 15.18 11.04 -11.10
N ASP A 55 16.45 11.20 -10.69
CA ASP A 55 16.83 10.95 -9.31
C ASP A 55 16.36 12.12 -8.45
N ILE A 56 15.38 11.86 -7.58
CA ILE A 56 14.81 12.86 -6.67
C ILE A 56 15.88 13.53 -5.80
N SER A 57 16.99 12.85 -5.49
CA SER A 57 18.11 13.44 -4.73
C SER A 57 18.88 14.55 -5.46
N THR A 58 18.57 14.79 -6.74
CA THR A 58 19.18 15.84 -7.58
C THR A 58 18.27 17.05 -7.79
N LEU A 59 17.01 16.99 -7.33
CA LEU A 59 16.05 18.07 -7.54
C LEU A 59 16.41 19.30 -6.70
N THR A 60 16.09 20.50 -7.20
CA THR A 60 16.28 21.75 -6.47
C THR A 60 14.97 22.53 -6.48
N ALA A 61 14.84 23.53 -5.59
CA ALA A 61 13.69 24.42 -5.59
C ALA A 61 13.46 25.09 -6.96
N SER A 62 14.55 25.56 -7.59
CA SER A 62 14.49 26.13 -8.95
C SER A 62 13.92 25.15 -9.97
N ILE A 63 14.40 23.89 -9.97
CA ILE A 63 13.89 22.88 -10.90
C ILE A 63 12.38 22.64 -10.72
N LEU A 64 11.89 22.64 -9.47
CA LEU A 64 10.47 22.47 -9.21
C LEU A 64 9.66 23.69 -9.66
N GLN A 65 10.18 24.90 -9.45
CA GLN A 65 9.55 26.13 -9.92
C GLN A 65 9.52 26.24 -11.45
N ASP A 66 10.54 25.72 -12.15
CA ASP A 66 10.56 25.62 -13.61
C ASP A 66 9.50 24.65 -14.14
N ILE A 67 9.16 23.61 -13.37
CA ILE A 67 8.07 22.68 -13.70
C ILE A 67 6.71 23.37 -13.50
N SER A 68 6.50 23.99 -12.34
CA SER A 68 5.33 24.81 -12.07
C SER A 68 5.66 25.82 -10.96
N PRO A 69 5.45 27.12 -11.16
CA PRO A 69 5.71 28.14 -10.13
C PRO A 69 4.65 28.15 -9.02
N ASP A 70 3.47 27.58 -9.30
CA ASP A 70 2.30 27.55 -8.42
C ASP A 70 2.02 26.10 -8.03
N ILE A 71 2.81 25.51 -7.15
CA ILE A 71 2.58 24.16 -6.64
C ILE A 71 1.84 24.26 -5.31
N ASP A 72 0.68 23.62 -5.21
CA ASP A 72 -0.17 23.64 -4.02
C ASP A 72 -0.03 22.39 -3.16
N LEU A 73 0.30 21.25 -3.79
CA LEU A 73 0.30 19.94 -3.17
C LEU A 73 1.52 19.12 -3.55
N TRP A 74 2.18 18.52 -2.57
CA TRP A 74 3.09 17.40 -2.82
C TRP A 74 2.45 16.08 -2.41
N LEU A 75 2.45 15.12 -3.34
CA LEU A 75 2.08 13.73 -3.12
C LEU A 75 3.39 12.92 -3.06
N LEU A 76 3.66 12.22 -1.96
CA LEU A 76 4.92 11.52 -1.75
C LEU A 76 4.68 10.08 -1.27
N SER A 77 5.32 9.11 -1.92
CA SER A 77 5.41 7.71 -1.46
C SER A 77 6.86 7.21 -1.48
N PRO A 78 7.75 7.75 -0.62
CA PRO A 78 9.17 7.44 -0.63
C PRO A 78 9.48 5.97 -0.35
N ALA A 79 10.63 5.50 -0.84
CA ALA A 79 11.05 4.12 -0.68
C ALA A 79 11.15 3.69 0.80
N CYS A 80 10.50 2.56 1.13
CA CYS A 80 10.22 2.16 2.50
C CYS A 80 11.38 1.43 3.22
N GLN A 81 12.48 1.12 2.53
CA GLN A 81 13.55 0.25 3.03
C GLN A 81 14.66 1.07 3.70
N PRO A 82 14.41 1.59 4.91
CA PRO A 82 14.85 0.82 6.08
C PRO A 82 13.80 0.62 7.19
N TYR A 83 12.54 1.05 7.03
CA TYR A 83 11.60 1.25 8.15
C TYR A 83 10.59 0.12 8.39
N THR A 84 10.83 -1.07 7.85
CA THR A 84 9.89 -2.20 8.03
C THR A 84 10.07 -2.85 9.40
N VAL A 85 8.97 -3.29 10.03
CA VAL A 85 8.96 -4.12 11.26
C VAL A 85 9.91 -5.34 11.17
N LEU A 86 10.15 -5.83 9.96
CA LEU A 86 11.04 -6.96 9.66
C LEU A 86 12.54 -6.63 9.67
N ASN A 87 12.92 -5.34 9.76
CA ASN A 87 14.30 -4.90 9.76
C ASN A 87 14.53 -3.83 10.84
N SER A 88 14.42 -4.26 12.10
CA SER A 88 14.69 -3.44 13.30
C SER A 88 16.13 -2.91 13.40
N HIS A 89 17.04 -3.37 12.52
CA HIS A 89 18.43 -2.89 12.39
C HIS A 89 18.66 -2.00 11.16
N GLY A 90 17.60 -1.55 10.48
CA GLY A 90 17.70 -0.61 9.38
C GLY A 90 18.43 0.66 9.81
N LYS A 91 19.40 1.12 9.00
CA LYS A 91 20.27 2.29 9.30
C LYS A 91 19.53 3.65 9.33
N GLY A 92 18.19 3.66 9.44
CA GLY A 92 17.39 4.87 9.55
C GLY A 92 17.72 5.89 8.46
N GLU A 93 18.05 7.11 8.88
CA GLU A 93 18.46 8.24 8.03
C GLU A 93 19.78 8.02 7.28
N HIS A 94 20.64 7.10 7.74
CA HIS A 94 21.92 6.79 7.09
C HIS A 94 21.78 5.77 5.95
N ASP A 95 20.56 5.32 5.67
CA ASP A 95 20.30 4.46 4.52
C ASP A 95 20.35 5.28 3.21
N PRO A 96 21.16 4.88 2.21
CA PRO A 96 21.18 5.54 0.91
C PRO A 96 19.81 5.68 0.24
N ARG A 97 18.86 4.79 0.57
CA ARG A 97 17.49 4.79 0.03
C ARG A 97 16.62 5.89 0.65
N ALA A 98 16.93 6.37 1.85
CA ALA A 98 16.25 7.50 2.50
C ALA A 98 16.74 8.87 1.99
N ARG A 99 17.93 8.91 1.38
CA ARG A 99 18.62 10.14 0.95
C ARG A 99 17.75 11.05 0.08
N SER A 100 17.00 10.48 -0.86
CA SER A 100 16.16 11.29 -1.76
C SER A 100 15.02 11.99 -1.02
N PHE A 101 14.40 11.31 -0.05
CA PHE A 101 13.31 11.88 0.74
C PHE A 101 13.84 12.94 1.72
N LEU A 102 14.95 12.63 2.40
CA LEU A 102 15.65 13.57 3.25
C LEU A 102 16.10 14.82 2.48
N HIS A 103 16.59 14.67 1.26
CA HIS A 103 16.94 15.79 0.39
C HIS A 103 15.75 16.72 0.11
N LEU A 104 14.58 16.16 -0.22
CA LEU A 104 13.36 16.96 -0.41
C LEU A 104 13.00 17.75 0.86
N ILE A 105 13.01 17.09 2.02
CA ILE A 105 12.52 17.67 3.27
C ILE A 105 13.55 18.60 3.93
N GLN A 106 14.84 18.29 3.87
CA GLN A 106 15.90 19.07 4.52
C GLN A 106 16.45 20.19 3.65
N THR A 107 16.33 20.10 2.33
CA THR A 107 16.96 21.06 1.40
C THR A 107 15.93 21.76 0.51
N VAL A 108 15.12 21.00 -0.22
CA VAL A 108 14.23 21.58 -1.25
C VAL A 108 13.07 22.34 -0.62
N LEU A 109 12.33 21.71 0.29
CA LEU A 109 11.17 22.30 0.95
C LEU A 109 11.54 23.56 1.77
N PRO A 110 12.59 23.58 2.61
CA PRO A 110 13.00 24.79 3.32
C PRO A 110 13.39 25.92 2.36
N SER A 111 14.01 25.60 1.22
CA SER A 111 14.32 26.62 0.20
C SER A 111 13.05 27.24 -0.37
N LEU A 112 12.05 26.41 -0.72
CA LEU A 112 10.77 26.92 -1.21
C LEU A 112 10.03 27.75 -0.16
N VAL A 113 10.09 27.38 1.12
CA VAL A 113 9.48 28.17 2.20
C VAL A 113 10.14 29.55 2.32
N ARG A 114 11.48 29.62 2.28
CA ARG A 114 12.22 30.90 2.32
C ARG A 114 11.83 31.82 1.16
N ASP A 115 11.55 31.26 0.00
CA ASP A 115 11.20 32.01 -1.21
C ASP A 115 9.68 32.27 -1.32
N HIS A 116 8.88 31.90 -0.31
CA HIS A 116 7.41 31.98 -0.32
C HIS A 116 6.75 31.20 -1.48
N LYS A 117 7.35 30.06 -1.84
CA LYS A 117 6.95 29.17 -2.94
C LYS A 117 6.65 27.74 -2.48
N SER A 118 6.48 27.52 -1.18
CA SER A 118 6.21 26.20 -0.63
C SER A 118 4.78 25.72 -0.93
N PRO A 119 4.56 24.40 -1.11
CA PRO A 119 3.22 23.86 -1.28
C PRO A 119 2.37 24.10 -0.04
N GLY A 120 1.10 24.43 -0.21
CA GLY A 120 0.18 24.58 0.92
C GLY A 120 -0.10 23.26 1.66
N HIS A 121 0.09 22.13 0.98
CA HIS A 121 -0.27 20.80 1.46
C HIS A 121 0.78 19.74 1.09
N LEU A 122 0.98 18.77 1.98
CA LEU A 122 1.75 17.56 1.70
C LEU A 122 0.94 16.34 2.14
N LEU A 123 1.02 15.26 1.34
CA LEU A 123 0.57 13.93 1.70
C LEU A 123 1.75 12.97 1.54
N VAL A 124 2.11 12.29 2.64
CA VAL A 124 3.16 11.27 2.66
C VAL A 124 2.52 9.92 2.97
N GLU A 125 2.71 8.93 2.10
CA GLU A 125 2.42 7.51 2.38
C GLU A 125 3.72 6.77 2.71
N ASN A 126 3.66 5.84 3.66
CA ASN A 126 4.78 4.96 3.98
C ASN A 126 4.30 3.64 4.60
N VAL A 127 5.23 2.69 4.82
CA VAL A 127 4.91 1.42 5.50
C VAL A 127 4.53 1.61 6.96
N GLY A 128 3.73 0.68 7.48
CA GLY A 128 3.60 0.52 8.93
C GLY A 128 4.95 0.18 9.56
N GLY A 129 5.29 0.86 10.64
CA GLY A 129 6.61 0.90 11.27
C GLY A 129 7.37 2.21 11.02
N PHE A 130 7.03 2.98 9.98
CA PHE A 130 7.64 4.28 9.71
C PHE A 130 7.45 5.27 10.86
N GLU A 131 6.33 5.18 11.58
CA GLU A 131 6.02 5.99 12.76
C GLU A 131 7.04 5.88 13.89
N HIS A 132 7.82 4.80 13.92
CA HIS A 132 8.86 4.58 14.92
C HIS A 132 10.26 5.00 14.43
N SER A 133 10.37 5.46 13.19
CA SER A 133 11.67 5.82 12.59
C SER A 133 12.17 7.19 13.03
N THR A 134 13.49 7.32 13.10
CA THR A 134 14.20 8.61 13.22
C THR A 134 13.87 9.56 12.06
N THR A 135 13.62 9.02 10.87
CA THR A 135 13.22 9.82 9.69
C THR A 135 11.85 10.46 9.87
N ARG A 136 10.89 9.78 10.49
CA ARG A 136 9.60 10.39 10.88
C ARG A 136 9.78 11.51 11.90
N GLN A 137 10.64 11.30 12.91
CA GLN A 137 10.93 12.34 13.92
C GLN A 137 11.51 13.61 13.27
N LEU A 138 12.50 13.42 12.39
CA LEU A 138 13.12 14.51 11.64
C LEU A 138 12.13 15.21 10.70
N LEU A 139 11.29 14.45 9.98
CA LEU A 139 10.23 14.98 9.12
C LEU A 139 9.31 15.93 9.89
N LEU A 140 8.79 15.49 11.04
CA LEU A 140 7.88 16.30 11.85
C LEU A 140 8.56 17.52 12.45
N SER A 141 9.79 17.40 12.95
CA SER A 141 10.56 18.53 13.46
C SER A 141 10.68 19.61 12.38
N ILE A 142 11.10 19.23 11.17
CA ILE A 142 11.28 20.17 10.07
C ILE A 142 9.95 20.78 9.64
N LEU A 143 8.89 19.97 9.48
CA LEU A 143 7.58 20.48 9.09
C LEU A 143 7.04 21.47 10.12
N HIS A 144 7.19 21.18 11.42
CA HIS A 144 6.81 22.10 12.49
C HIS A 144 7.61 23.40 12.44
N ASP A 145 8.94 23.34 12.27
CA ASP A 145 9.81 24.51 12.18
C ASP A 145 9.51 25.38 10.95
N LEU A 146 9.01 24.75 9.88
CA LEU A 146 8.53 25.44 8.67
C LEU A 146 7.07 25.92 8.79
N GLY A 147 6.42 25.75 9.95
CA GLY A 147 5.07 26.23 10.21
C GLY A 147 3.95 25.38 9.63
N TYR A 148 4.18 24.09 9.38
CA TYR A 148 3.13 23.13 9.03
C TYR A 148 2.55 22.50 10.28
N ASN A 149 1.23 22.35 10.28
CA ASN A 149 0.52 21.46 11.18
C ASN A 149 0.47 20.07 10.53
N CYS A 150 0.72 19.03 11.31
CA CYS A 150 0.73 17.65 10.84
C CYS A 150 -0.36 16.83 11.52
N ILE A 151 -0.86 15.82 10.81
CA ILE A 151 -1.76 14.81 11.33
C ILE A 151 -1.40 13.46 10.71
N GLU A 152 -1.37 12.42 11.53
CA GLU A 152 -0.83 11.11 11.15
C GLU A 152 -1.86 10.01 11.30
N PHE A 153 -1.76 8.99 10.45
CA PHE A 153 -2.65 7.85 10.42
C PHE A 153 -1.93 6.52 10.20
N LEU A 154 -2.51 5.45 10.74
CA LEU A 154 -2.24 4.07 10.38
C LEU A 154 -3.54 3.43 9.89
N LEU A 155 -3.66 3.29 8.56
CA LEU A 155 -4.89 2.86 7.90
C LEU A 155 -4.66 1.57 7.11
N THR A 156 -5.72 0.77 6.97
CA THR A 156 -5.73 -0.47 6.20
C THR A 156 -7.00 -0.55 5.34
N PRO A 157 -6.95 -1.09 4.11
CA PRO A 157 -8.13 -1.23 3.24
C PRO A 157 -9.31 -1.96 3.90
N LEU A 158 -9.04 -2.87 4.86
CA LEU A 158 -10.06 -3.55 5.66
C LEU A 158 -11.01 -2.58 6.39
N GLN A 159 -10.54 -1.37 6.74
CA GLN A 159 -11.38 -0.32 7.35
C GLN A 159 -12.43 0.24 6.38
N PHE A 160 -12.23 0.04 5.08
CA PHE A 160 -12.99 0.63 4.00
C PHE A 160 -13.71 -0.45 3.17
N GLY A 161 -13.90 -1.63 3.75
CA GLY A 161 -14.65 -2.73 3.13
C GLY A 161 -13.86 -3.52 2.08
N ILE A 162 -12.55 -3.30 1.94
CA ILE A 162 -11.70 -3.99 0.96
C ILE A 162 -10.96 -5.15 1.62
N PRO A 163 -11.05 -6.40 1.10
CA PRO A 163 -10.50 -7.60 1.73
C PRO A 163 -8.98 -7.75 1.54
N ASN A 164 -8.20 -6.69 1.83
CA ASN A 164 -6.74 -6.72 1.75
C ASN A 164 -6.06 -6.12 2.98
N SER A 165 -5.19 -6.91 3.62
CA SER A 165 -4.38 -6.45 4.75
C SER A 165 -3.20 -5.61 4.27
N ARG A 166 -3.38 -4.29 4.14
CA ARG A 166 -2.32 -3.36 3.70
C ARG A 166 -2.22 -2.17 4.62
N LEU A 167 -1.75 -2.40 5.84
CA LEU A 167 -1.51 -1.34 6.81
C LEU A 167 -0.43 -0.38 6.29
N ARG A 168 -0.74 0.91 6.26
CA ARG A 168 0.14 1.98 5.82
C ARG A 168 0.06 3.18 6.75
N TYR A 169 1.21 3.82 6.90
CA TYR A 169 1.35 5.11 7.53
C TYR A 169 0.98 6.19 6.53
N TYR A 170 0.22 7.19 6.99
CA TYR A 170 -0.07 8.40 6.23
C TYR A 170 0.21 9.62 7.10
N LEU A 171 0.79 10.66 6.50
CA LEU A 171 0.93 11.98 7.12
C LEU A 171 0.35 13.02 6.18
N LEU A 172 -0.53 13.85 6.72
CA LEU A 172 -1.00 15.06 6.06
C LEU A 172 -0.37 16.26 6.75
N ALA A 173 0.17 17.20 5.98
CA ALA A 173 0.70 18.45 6.49
C ALA A 173 0.11 19.63 5.74
N ARG A 174 -0.22 20.71 6.46
CA ARG A 174 -0.64 21.99 5.87
C ARG A 174 -0.39 23.15 6.83
N HIS A 175 -0.29 24.37 6.32
CA HIS A 175 -0.04 25.54 7.18
C HIS A 175 -1.19 25.88 8.13
N LYS A 176 -2.45 25.63 7.74
CA LYS A 176 -3.63 25.85 8.60
C LYS A 176 -3.87 24.68 9.55
N SER A 177 -4.20 24.94 10.81
CA SER A 177 -4.54 23.88 11.77
C SER A 177 -5.69 23.00 11.28
N PHE A 178 -5.66 21.71 11.60
CA PHE A 178 -6.75 20.78 11.28
C PHE A 178 -7.86 20.92 12.31
N ALA A 179 -9.12 20.93 11.86
CA ALA A 179 -10.29 21.00 12.77
C ALA A 179 -10.37 19.79 13.71
N ALA A 180 -9.81 18.65 13.30
CA ALA A 180 -9.73 17.43 14.09
C ALA A 180 -8.62 17.44 15.16
N MET A 181 -7.75 18.45 15.19
CA MET A 181 -6.70 18.53 16.23
C MET A 181 -7.30 19.07 17.53
N VAL A 182 -7.37 18.21 18.53
CA VAL A 182 -7.70 18.58 19.91
C VAL A 182 -6.41 19.01 20.63
N PRO A 183 -6.40 20.17 21.33
CA PRO A 183 -5.25 20.57 22.14
C PRO A 183 -4.82 19.45 23.11
N GLY A 184 -3.56 19.04 23.05
CA GLY A 184 -3.00 17.97 23.89
C GLY A 184 -2.98 16.56 23.27
N GLN A 185 -3.49 16.38 22.03
CA GLN A 185 -3.42 15.11 21.28
C GLN A 185 -2.54 15.19 20.00
N ASN A 186 -1.67 16.18 19.90
CA ASN A 186 -0.89 16.46 18.68
C ASN A 186 0.04 15.31 18.24
N ASP A 187 0.37 14.36 19.13
CA ASP A 187 1.25 13.22 18.84
C ASP A 187 0.50 11.89 18.60
N MET A 188 -0.83 11.91 18.55
CA MET A 188 -1.61 10.68 18.37
C MET A 188 -1.72 10.30 16.89
N ILE A 189 -1.21 9.11 16.56
CA ILE A 189 -1.40 8.50 15.24
C ILE A 189 -2.76 7.81 15.20
N MET A 190 -3.66 8.33 14.37
CA MET A 190 -5.03 7.83 14.30
C MET A 190 -5.15 6.54 13.51
N ARG A 191 -5.99 5.63 13.99
CA ARG A 191 -6.32 4.37 13.30
C ARG A 191 -7.68 4.41 12.61
N TYR A 192 -8.15 5.62 12.31
CA TYR A 192 -9.41 5.92 11.65
C TYR A 192 -9.34 7.32 11.03
N ILE A 193 -10.28 7.66 10.15
CA ILE A 193 -10.39 9.01 9.58
C ILE A 193 -11.45 9.80 10.37
N PRO A 194 -11.10 10.92 11.03
CA PRO A 194 -12.07 11.76 11.73
C PRO A 194 -13.21 12.22 10.82
N GLY A 195 -14.44 12.17 11.34
CA GLY A 195 -15.65 12.50 10.58
C GLY A 195 -16.09 11.43 9.58
N HIS A 196 -15.43 10.28 9.53
CA HIS A 196 -15.82 9.13 8.71
C HIS A 196 -16.08 7.90 9.59
N GLY A 197 -17.18 7.18 9.34
CA GLY A 197 -17.59 6.02 10.14
C GLY A 197 -18.04 6.39 11.57
N SER A 198 -17.80 5.51 12.54
CA SER A 198 -18.22 5.71 13.94
C SER A 198 -17.34 6.68 14.75
N GLY A 199 -16.27 7.23 14.17
CA GLY A 199 -15.31 8.06 14.89
C GLY A 199 -14.46 7.30 15.93
N MET A 200 -14.52 5.96 15.93
CA MET A 200 -13.74 5.10 16.81
C MET A 200 -12.52 4.51 16.08
N PRO A 201 -11.40 4.24 16.78
CA PRO A 201 -10.30 3.47 16.23
C PRO A 201 -10.79 2.14 15.67
N TRP A 202 -10.34 1.79 14.47
CA TRP A 202 -10.64 0.47 13.93
C TRP A 202 -9.86 -0.61 14.68
N THR A 203 -10.58 -1.66 15.06
CA THR A 203 -10.02 -2.85 15.69
C THR A 203 -9.92 -3.96 14.64
N ASP A 204 -8.77 -4.62 14.57
CA ASP A 204 -8.60 -5.79 13.71
C ASP A 204 -9.56 -6.90 14.19
N PRO A 205 -10.44 -7.44 13.33
CA PRO A 205 -11.33 -8.53 13.70
C PRO A 205 -10.59 -9.73 14.31
N ARG A 206 -9.32 -9.96 13.92
CA ARG A 206 -8.47 -11.03 14.47
C ARG A 206 -8.04 -10.79 15.91
N SER A 207 -8.00 -9.54 16.36
CA SER A 207 -7.66 -9.17 17.74
C SER A 207 -8.84 -9.32 18.70
N SER A 208 -10.03 -9.61 18.16
CA SER A 208 -11.29 -9.70 18.89
C SER A 208 -11.57 -11.17 19.25
N THR A 209 -10.81 -11.74 20.19
CA THR A 209 -11.15 -13.05 20.78
C THR A 209 -12.39 -13.02 21.68
N CYS A 210 -13.01 -11.85 21.84
CA CYS A 210 -14.23 -11.68 22.63
C CYS A 210 -15.35 -11.15 21.73
N ALA A 211 -16.29 -12.04 21.38
CA ALA A 211 -17.64 -11.66 21.04
C ALA A 211 -18.24 -10.87 22.22
N SER A 212 -18.03 -9.55 22.20
CA SER A 212 -18.75 -8.62 23.06
C SER A 212 -19.44 -7.63 22.15
N THR A 213 -20.74 -7.82 22.08
CA THR A 213 -21.76 -6.93 21.54
C THR A 213 -21.56 -5.51 22.08
N SER A 214 -20.81 -4.69 21.34
CA SER A 214 -20.86 -3.23 21.47
C SER A 214 -21.65 -2.69 20.27
N SER A 215 -22.95 -2.57 20.49
CA SER A 215 -23.88 -1.83 19.66
C SER A 215 -23.38 -0.39 19.47
N GLY A 216 -22.81 -0.09 18.31
CA GLY A 216 -22.31 1.25 17.98
C GLY A 216 -21.19 1.32 16.93
N ILE A 217 -20.65 0.19 16.46
CA ILE A 217 -19.63 0.19 15.42
C ILE A 217 -20.33 0.22 14.05
N SER A 218 -20.32 1.37 13.39
CA SER A 218 -20.50 1.45 11.93
C SER A 218 -19.27 0.79 11.27
N SER A 219 -19.12 -0.53 11.42
CA SER A 219 -18.10 -1.30 10.74
C SER A 219 -18.54 -1.44 9.30
N VAL A 220 -17.83 -0.78 8.39
CA VAL A 220 -17.97 -1.08 6.96
C VAL A 220 -17.79 -2.58 6.80
N GLU A 221 -18.81 -3.26 6.29
CA GLU A 221 -18.74 -4.69 6.03
C GLU A 221 -17.65 -4.94 4.98
N VAL A 222 -16.76 -5.89 5.27
CA VAL A 222 -15.67 -6.23 4.35
C VAL A 222 -16.22 -7.14 3.28
N LYS A 223 -16.06 -6.72 2.02
CA LYS A 223 -16.50 -7.48 0.86
C LYS A 223 -15.79 -8.82 0.76
N HIS A 224 -16.45 -9.77 0.11
CA HIS A 224 -15.84 -11.06 -0.19
C HIS A 224 -14.81 -10.92 -1.33
N ILE A 225 -13.75 -11.74 -1.30
CA ILE A 225 -12.71 -11.75 -2.34
C ILE A 225 -13.32 -11.97 -3.73
N ARG A 226 -14.38 -12.79 -3.84
CA ARG A 226 -15.07 -13.07 -5.11
C ARG A 226 -15.48 -11.83 -5.88
N GLU A 227 -15.81 -10.72 -5.22
CA GLU A 227 -16.20 -9.47 -5.87
C GLU A 227 -15.06 -8.82 -6.68
N PHE A 228 -13.82 -9.23 -6.42
CA PHE A 228 -12.62 -8.68 -7.05
C PHE A 228 -11.98 -9.64 -8.06
N LEU A 229 -12.48 -10.87 -8.17
CA LEU A 229 -11.96 -11.90 -9.05
C LEU A 229 -12.34 -11.63 -10.51
N ASP A 230 -11.55 -12.16 -11.44
CA ASP A 230 -11.89 -12.16 -12.85
C ASP A 230 -13.15 -13.02 -13.09
N ILE A 231 -14.11 -12.47 -13.84
CA ILE A 231 -15.29 -13.19 -14.32
C ILE A 231 -14.89 -13.81 -15.66
N GLU A 232 -14.66 -15.12 -15.71
CA GLU A 232 -14.32 -15.80 -16.95
C GLU A 232 -15.36 -16.84 -17.36
N ASP A 233 -15.56 -16.94 -18.68
CA ASP A 233 -16.47 -17.90 -19.33
C ASP A 233 -15.86 -19.33 -19.41
N GLU A 234 -14.54 -19.47 -19.22
CA GLU A 234 -13.76 -20.72 -19.41
C GLU A 234 -12.95 -21.09 -18.15
N PRO A 235 -13.45 -21.99 -17.27
CA PRO A 235 -12.86 -22.29 -15.95
C PRO A 235 -11.40 -22.79 -15.92
N GLY A 236 -10.83 -23.19 -17.07
CA GLY A 236 -9.49 -23.78 -17.15
C GLY A 236 -8.35 -22.79 -17.45
N LEU A 237 -8.65 -21.62 -18.02
CA LEU A 237 -7.64 -20.71 -18.55
C LEU A 237 -6.80 -20.07 -17.43
N LEU A 238 -7.45 -19.56 -16.37
CA LEU A 238 -6.76 -18.98 -15.22
C LEU A 238 -5.82 -19.97 -14.53
N ILE A 239 -6.24 -21.23 -14.36
CA ILE A 239 -5.41 -22.26 -13.74
C ILE A 239 -4.20 -22.57 -14.63
N SER A 240 -4.38 -22.59 -15.96
CA SER A 240 -3.26 -22.83 -16.87
C SER A 240 -2.18 -21.74 -16.81
N LYS A 241 -2.59 -20.48 -16.63
CA LYS A 241 -1.70 -19.31 -16.70
C LYS A 241 -1.15 -18.87 -15.34
N TYR A 242 -1.98 -18.95 -14.30
CA TYR A 242 -1.68 -18.45 -12.95
C TYR A 242 -1.66 -19.56 -11.89
N GLY A 243 -1.86 -20.82 -12.27
CA GLY A 243 -1.77 -21.96 -11.37
C GLY A 243 -0.41 -22.06 -10.67
N ILE A 244 -0.40 -22.56 -9.44
CA ILE A 244 0.85 -22.73 -8.69
C ILE A 244 1.64 -23.91 -9.28
N PRO A 245 2.90 -23.73 -9.71
CA PRO A 245 3.68 -24.83 -10.26
C PRO A 245 3.86 -25.96 -9.24
N ALA A 246 3.75 -27.22 -9.69
CA ALA A 246 3.87 -28.40 -8.83
C ALA A 246 5.17 -28.41 -8.00
N GLN A 247 6.30 -28.00 -8.59
CA GLN A 247 7.58 -27.91 -7.89
C GLN A 247 7.57 -26.88 -6.74
N VAL A 248 6.82 -25.78 -6.90
CA VAL A 248 6.65 -24.78 -5.84
C VAL A 248 5.80 -25.34 -4.72
N LEU A 249 4.70 -26.04 -5.03
CA LEU A 249 3.85 -26.70 -4.02
C LEU A 249 4.61 -27.79 -3.27
N ILE A 250 5.42 -28.61 -3.95
CA ILE A 250 6.23 -29.65 -3.29
C ILE A 250 7.16 -29.03 -2.26
N LYS A 251 7.85 -27.95 -2.64
CA LYS A 251 8.90 -27.36 -1.80
C LYS A 251 8.36 -26.44 -0.70
N TRP A 252 7.28 -25.72 -1.00
CA TRP A 252 6.84 -24.58 -0.19
C TRP A 252 5.33 -24.53 0.03
N GLY A 253 4.57 -25.53 -0.39
CA GLY A 253 3.11 -25.54 -0.36
C GLY A 253 2.53 -25.23 1.02
N SER A 254 3.15 -25.74 2.09
CA SER A 254 2.73 -25.53 3.48
C SER A 254 2.97 -24.12 4.02
N LEU A 255 3.70 -23.27 3.30
CA LEU A 255 4.04 -21.91 3.71
C LEU A 255 3.10 -20.85 3.10
N PHE A 256 2.24 -21.25 2.16
CA PHE A 256 1.27 -20.34 1.58
C PHE A 256 0.16 -20.00 2.57
N ASP A 257 -0.22 -18.73 2.57
CA ASP A 257 -1.53 -18.29 3.04
C ASP A 257 -2.52 -18.54 1.90
N ILE A 258 -3.40 -19.52 2.06
CA ILE A 258 -4.40 -19.92 1.07
C ILE A 258 -5.74 -19.32 1.48
N VAL A 259 -6.38 -18.61 0.57
CA VAL A 259 -7.70 -17.99 0.77
C VAL A 259 -8.72 -18.57 -0.21
N LEU A 260 -9.99 -18.48 0.17
CA LEU A 260 -11.16 -18.84 -0.64
C LEU A 260 -11.82 -17.58 -1.22
N PRO A 261 -12.58 -17.67 -2.32
CA PRO A 261 -13.42 -16.60 -2.84
C PRO A 261 -14.37 -16.00 -1.79
N GLU A 262 -14.91 -16.83 -0.88
CA GLU A 262 -15.74 -16.39 0.25
C GLU A 262 -14.97 -15.74 1.41
N ASP A 263 -13.64 -15.77 1.43
CA ASP A 263 -12.91 -15.08 2.49
C ASP A 263 -13.03 -13.56 2.34
N GLN A 264 -13.01 -12.85 3.46
CA GLN A 264 -13.06 -11.38 3.52
C GLN A 264 -11.68 -10.77 3.80
N ARG A 265 -10.60 -11.51 3.54
CA ARG A 265 -9.24 -11.05 3.85
C ARG A 265 -8.17 -11.77 3.03
N THR A 266 -7.22 -10.99 2.53
CA THR A 266 -5.93 -11.44 1.99
C THR A 266 -4.75 -10.84 2.76
N CYS A 267 -3.57 -11.46 2.64
CA CYS A 267 -2.28 -10.92 3.08
C CYS A 267 -1.88 -9.69 2.25
N CYS A 268 -0.95 -8.89 2.78
CA CYS A 268 -0.35 -7.80 2.01
C CYS A 268 0.39 -8.36 0.81
N PHE A 269 0.07 -7.88 -0.38
CA PHE A 269 0.85 -8.17 -1.58
C PHE A 269 2.12 -7.32 -1.62
N THR A 270 3.25 -7.95 -1.90
CA THR A 270 4.57 -7.28 -2.01
C THR A 270 5.14 -7.44 -3.41
N ARG A 271 6.22 -6.70 -3.71
CA ARG A 271 6.96 -6.84 -4.98
C ARG A 271 7.45 -8.27 -5.25
N GLY A 272 7.59 -9.08 -4.21
CA GLY A 272 8.01 -10.48 -4.31
C GLY A 272 6.88 -11.44 -4.68
N TYR A 273 5.64 -11.00 -4.83
CA TYR A 273 4.53 -11.88 -5.19
C TYR A 273 4.83 -12.66 -6.48
N THR A 274 4.43 -13.93 -6.52
CA THR A 274 4.79 -14.97 -7.51
C THR A 274 6.25 -15.43 -7.55
N LYS A 275 7.18 -14.73 -6.89
CA LYS A 275 8.62 -15.07 -6.84
C LYS A 275 9.08 -15.59 -5.48
N LEU A 276 8.47 -15.06 -4.43
CA LEU A 276 8.66 -15.46 -3.04
C LEU A 276 7.37 -16.11 -2.55
N VAL A 277 7.49 -17.14 -1.73
CA VAL A 277 6.33 -17.85 -1.17
C VAL A 277 5.90 -17.20 0.14
N GLU A 278 6.81 -17.08 1.10
CA GLU A 278 6.51 -16.44 2.37
C GLU A 278 6.42 -14.91 2.24
N ARG A 279 5.46 -14.32 2.97
CA ARG A 279 5.34 -12.87 3.19
C ARG A 279 5.19 -12.06 1.89
N ALA A 280 4.69 -12.69 0.83
CA ALA A 280 4.54 -12.06 -0.49
C ALA A 280 3.09 -11.73 -0.85
N GLY A 281 2.12 -12.44 -0.27
CA GLY A 281 0.68 -12.33 -0.55
C GLY A 281 -0.01 -13.69 -0.43
N SER A 282 -1.33 -13.70 -0.39
CA SER A 282 -2.12 -14.93 -0.39
C SER A 282 -2.16 -15.57 -1.78
N ILE A 283 -2.42 -16.87 -1.86
CA ILE A 283 -2.85 -17.55 -3.08
C ILE A 283 -4.30 -17.98 -2.94
N LEU A 284 -4.98 -18.21 -4.06
CA LEU A 284 -6.41 -18.48 -4.10
C LEU A 284 -6.68 -19.96 -4.38
N GLN A 285 -7.58 -20.56 -3.61
CA GLN A 285 -8.18 -21.86 -3.89
C GLN A 285 -9.53 -21.63 -4.58
N MET A 286 -9.67 -22.08 -5.83
CA MET A 286 -10.91 -21.87 -6.59
C MET A 286 -11.99 -22.91 -6.30
N ASN A 287 -11.62 -24.10 -5.82
CA ASN A 287 -12.59 -25.14 -5.49
C ASN A 287 -13.01 -25.03 -4.02
N GLU A 288 -14.16 -24.41 -3.76
CA GLU A 288 -14.68 -24.16 -2.41
C GLU A 288 -15.28 -25.42 -1.75
N ASP A 289 -15.53 -26.49 -2.51
CA ASP A 289 -16.13 -27.74 -2.01
C ASP A 289 -15.12 -28.64 -1.26
N ILE A 290 -13.82 -28.32 -1.36
CA ILE A 290 -12.75 -29.14 -0.78
C ILE A 290 -12.11 -28.40 0.41
N ASP A 291 -12.10 -29.06 1.56
CA ASP A 291 -11.39 -28.56 2.73
C ASP A 291 -9.86 -28.56 2.48
N THR A 292 -9.27 -27.37 2.49
CA THR A 292 -7.83 -27.15 2.25
C THR A 292 -6.98 -27.96 3.22
N THR A 293 -7.35 -27.97 4.50
CA THR A 293 -6.55 -28.62 5.56
C THR A 293 -6.54 -30.14 5.35
N GLN A 294 -7.68 -30.74 5.05
CA GLN A 294 -7.80 -32.17 4.78
C GLN A 294 -7.04 -32.57 3.52
N ALA A 295 -7.10 -31.76 2.46
CA ALA A 295 -6.34 -32.01 1.23
C ALA A 295 -4.83 -32.01 1.50
N PHE A 296 -4.33 -31.03 2.26
CA PHE A 296 -2.92 -30.97 2.65
C PHE A 296 -2.50 -32.10 3.60
N ARG A 297 -3.37 -32.56 4.51
CA ARG A 297 -3.10 -33.76 5.32
C ARG A 297 -2.95 -35.00 4.47
N LYS A 298 -3.88 -35.26 3.53
CA LYS A 298 -3.81 -36.39 2.60
C LYS A 298 -2.52 -36.34 1.76
N TYR A 299 -2.15 -35.15 1.30
CA TYR A 299 -0.88 -34.93 0.60
C TYR A 299 0.33 -35.28 1.48
N GLN A 300 0.37 -34.82 2.73
CA GLN A 300 1.46 -35.11 3.67
C GLN A 300 1.58 -36.61 4.00
N GLU A 301 0.45 -37.30 4.20
CA GLU A 301 0.42 -38.75 4.40
C GLU A 301 0.96 -39.49 3.17
N ALA A 302 0.55 -39.05 1.97
CA ALA A 302 1.00 -39.63 0.71
C ALA A 302 2.49 -39.37 0.42
N CYS A 303 3.07 -38.26 0.88
CA CYS A 303 4.51 -37.98 0.72
C CYS A 303 5.42 -39.05 1.34
N SER A 304 4.93 -39.82 2.32
CA SER A 304 5.68 -40.92 2.93
C SER A 304 5.71 -42.19 2.05
N SER A 305 4.80 -42.34 1.10
CA SER A 305 4.56 -43.57 0.34
C SER A 305 4.62 -43.41 -1.18
N LEU A 306 4.44 -42.20 -1.70
CA LEU A 306 4.46 -41.87 -3.12
C LEU A 306 5.66 -40.99 -3.47
N ASN A 307 6.07 -41.05 -4.73
CA ASN A 307 6.96 -40.03 -5.31
C ASN A 307 6.31 -38.63 -5.15
N PRO A 308 7.06 -37.59 -4.74
CA PRO A 308 6.56 -36.22 -4.62
C PRO A 308 5.71 -35.70 -5.78
N ILE A 309 6.04 -36.08 -7.03
CA ILE A 309 5.27 -35.66 -8.22
C ILE A 309 3.87 -36.29 -8.24
N ASN A 310 3.72 -37.52 -7.76
CA ASN A 310 2.42 -38.19 -7.68
C ASN A 310 1.65 -37.73 -6.43
N ALA A 311 2.35 -37.51 -5.32
CA ALA A 311 1.72 -36.99 -4.10
C ALA A 311 1.10 -35.61 -4.34
N VAL A 312 1.81 -34.68 -5.00
CA VAL A 312 1.32 -33.31 -5.21
C VAL A 312 0.09 -33.24 -6.12
N GLN A 313 -0.17 -34.27 -6.95
CA GLN A 313 -1.41 -34.35 -7.75
C GLN A 313 -2.66 -34.39 -6.86
N LEU A 314 -2.55 -34.84 -5.60
CA LEU A 314 -3.65 -34.80 -4.64
C LEU A 314 -4.11 -33.37 -4.31
N LEU A 315 -3.27 -32.36 -4.57
CA LEU A 315 -3.63 -30.94 -4.40
C LEU A 315 -4.24 -30.33 -5.66
N GLN A 316 -4.17 -31.00 -6.82
CA GLN A 316 -4.75 -30.48 -8.07
C GLN A 316 -6.24 -30.14 -7.95
N PRO A 317 -7.09 -30.95 -7.27
CA PRO A 317 -8.50 -30.63 -7.12
C PRO A 317 -8.80 -29.31 -6.38
N LEU A 318 -7.84 -28.77 -5.62
CA LEU A 318 -7.99 -27.45 -4.97
C LEU A 318 -8.00 -26.30 -5.98
N CYS A 319 -7.46 -26.50 -7.19
CA CYS A 319 -7.36 -25.45 -8.21
C CYS A 319 -6.64 -24.18 -7.67
N LEU A 320 -5.47 -24.38 -7.04
CA LEU A 320 -4.67 -23.28 -6.48
C LEU A 320 -4.05 -22.40 -7.57
N ARG A 321 -4.18 -21.08 -7.43
CA ARG A 321 -3.58 -20.09 -8.33
C ARG A 321 -3.13 -18.81 -7.63
N TYR A 322 -2.25 -18.07 -8.28
CA TYR A 322 -1.99 -16.67 -7.95
C TYR A 322 -3.18 -15.79 -8.36
N PHE A 323 -3.32 -14.65 -7.69
CA PHE A 323 -4.17 -13.55 -8.18
C PHE A 323 -3.59 -12.98 -9.47
N THR A 324 -4.45 -12.61 -10.41
CA THR A 324 -4.03 -11.95 -11.65
C THR A 324 -3.63 -10.49 -11.37
N PRO A 325 -2.83 -9.85 -12.24
CA PRO A 325 -2.54 -8.43 -12.12
C PRO A 325 -3.81 -7.56 -12.05
N GLU A 326 -4.83 -7.90 -12.83
CA GLU A 326 -6.12 -7.21 -12.89
C GLU A 326 -6.89 -7.35 -11.57
N GLU A 327 -6.95 -8.55 -10.98
CA GLU A 327 -7.56 -8.77 -9.66
C GLU A 327 -6.84 -7.99 -8.56
N LEU A 328 -5.51 -7.96 -8.60
CA LEU A 328 -4.71 -7.15 -7.67
C LEU A 328 -5.01 -5.66 -7.83
N LEU A 329 -5.17 -5.16 -9.07
CA LEU A 329 -5.55 -3.76 -9.31
C LEU A 329 -6.94 -3.46 -8.71
N ARG A 330 -7.92 -4.36 -8.84
CA ARG A 330 -9.25 -4.18 -8.21
C ARG A 330 -9.15 -4.17 -6.68
N LEU A 331 -8.27 -4.98 -6.09
CA LEU A 331 -8.04 -4.97 -4.63
C LEU A 331 -7.30 -3.72 -4.13
N PHE A 332 -6.58 -3.01 -5.00
CA PHE A 332 -5.81 -1.82 -4.62
C PHE A 332 -6.54 -0.49 -4.84
N PHE A 333 -7.55 -0.44 -5.72
CA PHE A 333 -8.11 0.82 -6.22
C PHE A 333 -9.62 0.98 -6.09
#